data_AF-A0A820WP58-F1
#
_entry.id   AF-A0A820WP58-F1
#
_cell.length_a   1.000
_cell.length_b   1.000
_cell.length_c   1.000
_cell.angle_alpha   90.00
_cell.angle_beta   90.00
_cell.angle_gamma   90.00
#
_symmetry.space_group_name_H-M   'P 1'
#
loop_
_entity.id
_entity.type
_entity.pdbx_description
1 polymer ?
#
loop_
_entity_poly.entity_id
_entity_poly.type
_entity_poly.pdbx_seq_one_letter_code
_entity_poly.pdbx_strand_id
1 'polypeptide(L)' 'MKGCLAEGFPFVFGLSLFQSFAQAQTNGGRVPTPNPTFEPKSASHGSHAMLAVGYSDQSQCFIVRNSWGTEWV' A
#
# COMPACT_ATOMS: atom_id res chain seq x y z
N MET A 1 15.69 2.36 -0.78
CA MET A 1 14.51 1.77 -0.13
C MET A 1 14.73 0.31 0.26
N LYS A 2 15.02 -0.63 -0.66
CA LYS A 2 15.28 -2.04 -0.29
C LYS A 2 16.42 -2.22 0.72
N GLY A 3 17.56 -1.55 0.53
CA GLY A 3 18.68 -1.59 1.49
C GLY A 3 18.29 -1.17 2.91
N CYS A 4 17.51 -0.09 3.06
CA CYS A 4 17.00 0.38 4.36
C CYS A 4 16.16 -0.72 5.06
N LEU A 5 15.29 -1.42 4.32
CA LEU A 5 14.51 -2.53 4.87
C LEU A 5 15.37 -3.76 5.16
N ALA A 6 16.38 -4.05 4.33
CA ALA A 6 17.33 -5.16 4.54
C ALA A 6 18.21 -4.94 5.78
N GLU A 7 18.52 -3.69 6.11
CA GLU A 7 19.21 -3.29 7.35
C GLU A 7 18.29 -3.26 8.58
N GLY A 8 16.99 -3.56 8.42
CA GLY A 8 16.05 -3.64 9.53
C GLY A 8 15.40 -2.30 9.91
N PHE A 9 15.44 -1.30 9.02
CA PHE A 9 14.83 0.01 9.25
C PHE A 9 13.55 0.19 8.41
N PRO A 10 12.35 0.08 9.01
CA PRO A 10 11.10 0.49 8.38
C PRO A 10 11.08 1.99 8.07
N PHE A 11 10.34 2.39 7.04
CA PHE A 11 10.18 3.79 6.70
C PHE A 11 8.74 4.15 6.34
N VAL A 12 8.36 5.39 6.63
CA VAL A 12 7.04 5.93 6.30
C VAL A 12 7.03 6.49 4.88
N PHE A 13 5.89 6.37 4.22
CA PHE A 13 5.64 6.97 2.90
C PHE A 13 4.17 7.37 2.76
N GLY A 14 3.89 8.30 1.85
CA GLY A 14 2.53 8.75 1.55
C GLY A 14 2.11 8.34 0.14
N LEU A 15 0.86 7.95 -0.05
CA LEU A 15 0.24 7.70 -1.34
C LEU A 15 -1.06 8.48 -1.49
N SER A 16 -1.37 8.86 -2.74
CA SER A 16 -2.76 9.13 -3.12
C SER A 16 -3.47 7.80 -3.36
N LEU A 17 -4.59 7.56 -2.68
CA LEU A 17 -5.37 6.34 -2.87
C LEU A 17 -6.49 6.56 -3.88
N PHE A 18 -6.80 5.51 -4.62
CA PHE A 18 -7.89 5.47 -5.61
C PHE A 18 -8.88 4.36 -5.24
N GLN A 19 -10.05 4.33 -5.88
CA GLN A 19 -11.12 3.38 -5.52
C GLN A 19 -10.69 1.91 -5.53
N SER A 20 -9.81 1.53 -6.46
CA SER A 20 -9.24 0.18 -6.60
C SER A 20 -8.40 -0.25 -5.39
N PHE A 21 -7.94 0.70 -4.55
CA PHE A 21 -7.24 0.37 -3.31
C PHE A 21 -8.08 -0.52 -2.38
N ALA A 22 -9.40 -0.29 -2.35
CA ALA A 22 -10.31 -1.09 -1.52
C ALA A 22 -10.41 -2.56 -1.95
N GLN A 23 -9.98 -2.91 -3.18
CA GLN A 23 -9.94 -4.29 -3.64
C GLN A 23 -8.97 -5.15 -2.82
N ALA A 24 -7.97 -4.53 -2.17
CA ALA A 24 -7.05 -5.19 -1.24
C ALA A 24 -7.79 -6.12 -0.27
N GLN A 25 -8.90 -5.62 0.31
CA GLN A 25 -9.80 -6.31 1.26
C GLN A 25 -10.35 -7.66 0.80
N THR A 26 -10.33 -7.90 -0.51
CA THR A 26 -10.94 -9.09 -1.12
C THR A 26 -9.94 -9.90 -1.94
N ASN A 27 -8.74 -9.38 -2.19
CA ASN A 27 -7.73 -10.00 -3.04
C ASN A 27 -6.45 -10.40 -2.27
N GLY A 28 -6.56 -10.49 -0.94
CA GLY A 28 -5.47 -10.91 -0.06
C GLY A 28 -4.42 -9.82 0.16
N GLY A 29 -4.83 -8.56 0.26
CA GLY A 29 -3.95 -7.43 0.54
C GLY A 29 -3.12 -6.95 -0.66
N ARG A 30 -3.44 -7.37 -1.88
CA ARG A 30 -2.75 -6.94 -3.09
C ARG A 30 -3.33 -5.63 -3.60
N VAL A 31 -2.63 -4.54 -3.33
CA VAL A 31 -3.01 -3.22 -3.84
C VAL A 31 -2.74 -3.14 -5.34
N PRO A 32 -3.76 -2.96 -6.21
CA PRO A 32 -3.56 -2.79 -7.63
C PRO A 32 -2.95 -1.40 -7.94
N THR A 33 -2.20 -1.31 -9.03
CA THR A 33 -1.75 -0.02 -9.55
C THR A 33 -2.95 0.75 -10.10
N PRO A 34 -3.24 1.96 -9.60
CA PRO A 34 -4.39 2.72 -10.06
C PRO A 34 -4.15 3.26 -11.47
N ASN A 35 -5.24 3.54 -12.20
CA ASN A 35 -5.16 4.31 -13.44
C ASN A 35 -5.57 5.77 -13.17
N PRO A 36 -4.61 6.70 -12.94
CA PRO A 36 -4.94 8.05 -12.49
C PRO A 36 -5.70 8.90 -13.51
N THR A 37 -5.76 8.48 -14.79
CA THR A 37 -6.49 9.20 -15.84
C THR A 37 -7.98 8.87 -15.82
N PHE A 38 -8.34 7.63 -15.50
CA PHE A 38 -9.73 7.15 -15.60
C PHE A 38 -10.35 6.79 -14.25
N GLU A 39 -9.52 6.59 -13.24
CA GLU A 39 -9.95 6.16 -11.92
C GLU A 39 -10.07 7.35 -10.95
N PRO A 40 -11.21 7.52 -10.27
CA PRO A 40 -11.37 8.55 -9.27
C PRO A 40 -10.54 8.24 -8.02
N LYS A 41 -10.03 9.31 -7.37
CA LYS A 41 -9.42 9.20 -6.04
C LYS A 41 -10.42 8.60 -5.04
N SER A 42 -9.88 7.92 -4.03
CA SER A 42 -10.69 7.39 -2.93
C SER A 42 -11.43 8.53 -2.24
N ALA A 43 -12.76 8.41 -2.17
CA ALA A 43 -13.61 9.42 -1.55
C ALA A 43 -13.40 9.52 -0.03
N SER A 44 -13.06 8.41 0.62
CA SER A 44 -12.86 8.32 2.06
C SER A 44 -11.43 8.63 2.49
N HIS A 45 -10.42 8.30 1.67
CA HIS A 45 -9.00 8.44 2.03
C HIS A 45 -8.12 8.82 0.82
N GLY A 46 -8.38 9.96 0.19
CA GLY A 46 -7.65 10.38 -1.03
C GLY A 46 -6.14 10.58 -0.87
N SER A 47 -5.63 10.67 0.35
CA SER A 47 -4.20 10.63 0.68
C SER A 47 -3.99 9.90 2.00
N HIS A 48 -2.99 9.03 2.05
CA HIS A 48 -2.76 8.16 3.20
C HIS A 48 -1.26 7.91 3.42
N ALA A 49 -0.86 7.88 4.69
CA ALA A 49 0.52 7.57 5.10
C ALA A 49 0.57 6.17 5.71
N MET A 50 1.56 5.37 5.31
CA MET A 50 1.73 3.98 5.75
C MET A 50 3.20 3.66 6.01
N LEU A 51 3.44 2.49 6.59
CA LEU A 51 4.77 2.01 6.95
C LEU A 51 5.20 0.88 6.02
N ALA A 52 6.30 1.07 5.28
CA ALA A 52 6.96 -0.02 4.57
C ALA A 52 7.78 -0.83 5.57
N VAL A 53 7.52 -2.14 5.64
CA VAL A 53 8.14 -3.05 6.63
C VAL A 53 8.91 -4.19 5.97
N GLY A 54 8.84 -4.31 4.65
CA GLY A 54 9.57 -5.34 3.90
C GLY A 54 9.37 -5.20 2.40
N TYR A 55 9.95 -6.13 1.64
CA TYR A 55 9.78 -6.22 0.20
C TYR A 55 9.91 -7.68 -0.27
N SER A 56 9.37 -7.97 -1.45
CA SER A 56 9.56 -9.25 -2.14
C SER A 56 10.08 -8.99 -3.54
N ASP A 57 11.26 -9.52 -3.85
CA ASP A 57 11.83 -9.47 -5.19
C ASP A 57 11.07 -10.40 -6.16
N GLN A 58 10.47 -11.49 -5.66
CA GLN A 58 9.71 -12.39 -6.52
C GLN A 58 8.42 -11.73 -7.03
N SER A 59 7.68 -11.03 -6.17
CA SER A 59 6.44 -10.35 -6.56
C SER A 59 6.65 -8.91 -7.00
N GLN A 60 7.86 -8.37 -6.88
CA GLN A 60 8.17 -6.95 -7.13
C GLN A 60 7.27 -6.00 -6.32
N CYS A 61 7.00 -6.34 -5.06
CA CYS A 61 6.13 -5.54 -4.17
C CYS A 61 6.85 -5.13 -2.89
N PHE A 62 6.40 -4.03 -2.29
CA PHE A 62 6.67 -3.72 -0.89
C PHE A 62 5.60 -4.35 0.01
N ILE A 63 6.01 -4.76 1.20
CA ILE A 63 5.12 -5.19 2.27
C ILE A 63 4.84 -3.97 3.14
N VAL A 64 3.57 -3.65 3.30
CA VAL A 64 3.12 -2.40 3.91
C VAL A 64 2.22 -2.71 5.09
N ARG A 65 2.48 -2.08 6.23
CA ARG A 65 1.59 -2.11 7.39
C ARG A 65 0.62 -0.93 7.31
N ASN A 66 -0.67 -1.25 7.22
CA ASN A 66 -1.76 -0.26 7.25
C ASN A 66 -2.22 0.02 8.71
N SER A 67 -3.08 1.03 8.88
CA SER A 67 -3.57 1.54 10.17
C SER A 67 -5.11 1.58 10.27
N TRP A 68 -5.82 0.76 9.49
CA TRP A 68 -7.29 0.69 9.48
C TRP A 68 -7.87 -0.51 10.24
N GLY A 69 -7.17 -0.97 11.28
CA GLY A 69 -7.56 -2.13 12.08
C GLY A 69 -7.05 -3.46 11.53
N THR A 70 -7.13 -4.50 12.36
CA THR A 70 -6.63 -5.86 12.02
C THR A 70 -7.53 -6.62 11.06
N GLU A 71 -8.81 -6.21 10.98
CA GLU A 71 -9.80 -6.82 10.08
C GLU A 71 -9.66 -6.34 8.63
N TRP A 72 -8.82 -5.33 8.38
CA TRP A 72 -8.56 -4.81 7.04
C TRP A 72 -7.39 -5.55 6.39
N VAL A 73 -7.66 -6.32 5.32
CA VAL A 73 -6.67 -7.11 4.57
C VAL A 73 -6.90 -7.06 3.07
#